data_AF-A0A845Y7G9-F1
#
_entry.id   AF-A0A845Y7G9-F1
#
_cell.length_a   1.000
_cell.length_b   1.000
_cell.length_c   1.000
_cell.angle_alpha   90.00
_cell.angle_beta   90.00
_cell.angle_gamma   90.00
#
_symmetry.space_group_name_H-M   'P 1'
#
loop_
_entity.id
_entity.type
_entity.pdbx_description
1 polymer ?
#
loop_
_entity_poly.entity_id
_entity_poly.type
_entity_poly.pdbx_seq_one_letter_code
_entity_poly.pdbx_strand_id
1 'polypeptide(L)'
;MKYFAILTHFLRDRSQFLEEISKEIRLEKKIIALLICSSTFFAIYGAIMGSFAGGLQILSSAIKLPALYLLTLIICLPTLYFFDIISGSKRTFPQYMALLLASMSIISVMLFGFAPITFFFRISIHDYVFFSLLNIVILAISGFIGINFFYQAMQSFTDQDAEQIKYRTSVVKGWLVLYGFVGSQLGWTLRPFFGEPSQPFELFRTLESNFYLQVLNLIRQALFPY
;
A
#
# COMPACT_ATOMS: atom_id res chain seq x y z
N MET A 1 18.28 -14.18 -4.08
CA MET A 1 19.50 -13.35 -4.24
C MET A 1 19.34 -12.25 -5.30
N LYS A 2 19.01 -12.55 -6.58
CA LYS A 2 18.95 -11.53 -7.66
C LYS A 2 17.85 -10.46 -7.48
N TYR A 3 16.65 -10.83 -7.03
CA TYR A 3 15.54 -9.88 -6.84
C TYR A 3 15.77 -8.91 -5.66
N PHE A 4 16.25 -9.44 -4.53
CA PHE A 4 16.59 -8.62 -3.37
C PHE A 4 17.72 -7.62 -3.64
N ALA A 5 18.66 -7.95 -4.52
CA ALA A 5 19.70 -7.02 -4.95
C ALA A 5 19.12 -5.81 -5.71
N ILE A 6 18.10 -6.02 -6.55
CA ILE A 6 17.41 -4.93 -7.27
C ILE A 6 16.66 -4.03 -6.29
N LEU A 7 15.99 -4.61 -5.29
CA LEU A 7 15.34 -3.84 -4.24
C LEU A 7 16.36 -3.03 -3.43
N THR A 8 17.46 -3.66 -2.99
CA THR A 8 18.51 -2.98 -2.22
C THR A 8 19.16 -1.85 -3.02
N HIS A 9 19.40 -2.06 -4.32
CA HIS A 9 19.87 -1.01 -5.22
C HIS A 9 18.90 0.17 -5.27
N PHE A 10 17.60 -0.11 -5.47
CA PHE A 10 16.55 0.91 -5.44
C PHE A 10 16.53 1.71 -4.12
N LEU A 11 16.63 1.02 -2.97
CA LEU A 11 16.59 1.67 -1.66
C LEU A 11 17.82 2.57 -1.42
N ARG A 12 18.98 2.20 -1.97
CA ARG A 12 20.24 2.95 -1.83
C ARG A 12 20.33 4.13 -2.79
N ASP A 13 20.01 3.93 -4.06
CA ASP A 13 20.06 4.97 -5.09
C ASP A 13 18.73 5.09 -5.83
N ARG A 14 17.86 5.93 -5.27
CA ARG A 14 16.52 6.17 -5.81
C ARG A 14 16.57 6.96 -7.12
N SER A 15 17.46 7.94 -7.20
CA SER A 15 17.66 8.79 -8.38
C SER A 15 18.03 7.96 -9.60
N GLN A 16 19.07 7.14 -9.48
CA GLN A 16 19.52 6.28 -10.56
C GLN A 16 18.45 5.26 -10.93
N PHE A 17 17.77 4.68 -9.94
CA PHE A 17 16.70 3.71 -10.21
C PHE A 17 15.52 4.31 -10.98
N LEU A 18 15.14 5.54 -10.64
CA LEU A 18 14.11 6.29 -11.35
C LEU A 18 14.55 6.60 -12.78
N GLU A 19 15.78 7.07 -12.97
CA GLU A 19 16.34 7.32 -14.31
C GLU A 19 16.34 6.05 -15.18
N GLU A 20 16.71 4.90 -14.61
CA GLU A 20 16.67 3.61 -15.31
C GLU A 20 15.25 3.20 -15.72
N ILE A 21 14.22 3.53 -14.92
CA ILE A 21 12.82 3.32 -15.30
C ILE A 21 12.45 4.22 -16.49
N SER A 22 12.85 5.50 -16.45
CA SER A 22 12.58 6.45 -17.54
C SER A 22 13.25 6.04 -18.85
N LYS A 23 14.45 5.44 -18.77
CA LYS A 23 15.21 4.91 -19.92
C LYS A 23 14.79 3.48 -20.30
N GLU A 24 13.76 2.93 -19.67
CA GLU A 24 13.23 1.57 -19.90
C GLU A 24 14.27 0.45 -19.74
N ILE A 25 15.29 0.68 -18.91
CA ILE A 25 16.39 -0.27 -18.72
C ILE A 25 15.91 -1.44 -17.85
N ARG A 26 15.76 -2.62 -18.47
CA ARG A 26 15.41 -3.89 -17.80
C ARG A 26 14.12 -3.80 -16.96
N LEU A 27 13.11 -3.10 -17.47
CA LEU A 27 11.89 -2.75 -16.75
C LEU A 27 11.13 -3.98 -16.22
N GLU A 28 10.99 -5.04 -17.02
CA GLU A 28 10.33 -6.29 -16.61
C GLU A 28 11.01 -6.93 -15.40
N LYS A 29 12.35 -6.97 -15.38
CA LYS A 29 13.12 -7.52 -14.26
C LYS A 29 12.91 -6.72 -12.99
N LYS A 30 12.81 -5.39 -13.10
CA LYS A 30 12.51 -4.50 -11.96
C LYS A 30 11.10 -4.74 -11.44
N ILE A 31 10.10 -4.79 -12.33
CA ILE A 31 8.70 -5.07 -11.99
C ILE A 31 8.58 -6.39 -11.23
N ILE A 32 9.13 -7.48 -11.78
CA ILE A 32 9.08 -8.81 -11.16
C ILE A 32 9.81 -8.81 -9.82
N ALA A 33 10.98 -8.18 -9.73
CA ALA A 33 11.74 -8.10 -8.49
C ALA A 33 10.97 -7.37 -7.38
N LEU A 34 10.42 -6.20 -7.70
CA LEU A 34 9.66 -5.38 -6.76
C LEU A 34 8.36 -6.08 -6.35
N LEU A 35 7.66 -6.72 -7.28
CA LEU A 35 6.45 -7.49 -7.02
C LEU A 35 6.71 -8.65 -6.05
N ILE A 36 7.74 -9.46 -6.32
CA ILE A 36 8.08 -10.62 -5.48
C ILE A 36 8.50 -10.14 -4.08
N CYS A 37 9.45 -9.22 -4.00
CA CYS A 37 9.95 -8.74 -2.71
C CYS A 37 8.84 -8.09 -1.87
N SER A 38 8.03 -7.22 -2.47
CA SER A 38 6.95 -6.56 -1.74
C SER A 38 5.89 -7.53 -1.27
N SER A 39 5.47 -8.47 -2.13
CA SER A 39 4.49 -9.49 -1.76
C SER A 39 4.99 -10.38 -0.61
N THR A 40 6.27 -10.78 -0.62
CA THR A 40 6.86 -11.55 0.49
C THR A 40 6.87 -10.76 1.79
N PHE A 41 7.28 -9.49 1.77
CA PHE A 41 7.33 -8.66 2.98
C PHE A 41 5.96 -8.33 3.54
N PHE A 42 4.98 -8.03 2.69
CA PHE A 42 3.59 -7.91 3.11
C PHE A 42 3.05 -9.21 3.69
N ALA A 43 3.38 -10.37 3.10
CA ALA A 43 2.90 -11.64 3.61
C ALA A 43 3.44 -11.96 5.00
N ILE A 44 4.73 -11.68 5.24
CA ILE A 44 5.35 -11.84 6.56
C ILE A 44 4.69 -10.93 7.59
N TYR A 45 4.49 -9.65 7.27
CA TYR A 45 3.83 -8.72 8.18
C TYR A 45 2.36 -9.09 8.42
N GLY A 46 1.63 -9.47 7.38
CA GLY A 46 0.25 -9.93 7.46
C GLY A 46 0.11 -11.20 8.32
N ALA A 47 1.06 -12.12 8.26
CA ALA A 47 1.09 -13.30 9.14
C ALA A 47 1.22 -12.90 10.62
N ILE A 48 2.06 -11.90 10.93
CA ILE A 48 2.22 -11.38 12.30
C ILE A 48 0.93 -10.72 12.78
N MET A 49 0.25 -9.93 11.92
CA MET A 49 -1.05 -9.34 12.24
C MET A 49 -2.10 -10.42 12.55
N GLY A 50 -2.20 -11.46 11.71
CA GLY A 50 -3.14 -12.56 11.89
C GLY A 50 -2.80 -13.51 13.04
N SER A 51 -1.59 -13.41 13.60
CA SER A 51 -1.14 -14.25 14.72
C SER A 51 -1.84 -13.93 16.04
N PHE A 52 -2.58 -12.82 16.10
CA PHE A 52 -3.36 -12.45 17.28
C PHE A 52 -4.53 -13.40 17.50
N ALA A 53 -5.35 -13.67 16.47
CA ALA A 53 -6.39 -14.70 16.53
C ALA A 53 -5.83 -16.13 16.35
N GLY A 54 -4.71 -16.27 15.63
CA GLY A 54 -4.06 -17.55 15.40
C GLY A 54 -4.72 -18.43 14.33
N GLY A 55 -4.28 -19.68 14.23
CA GLY A 55 -4.83 -20.67 13.30
C GLY A 55 -4.84 -20.22 11.84
N LEU A 56 -5.98 -20.38 11.17
CA LEU A 56 -6.18 -20.02 9.77
C LEU A 56 -6.13 -18.50 9.51
N GLN A 57 -6.29 -17.66 10.54
CA GLN A 57 -6.22 -16.21 10.40
C GLN A 57 -4.80 -15.76 10.02
N ILE A 58 -3.76 -16.46 10.45
CA ILE A 58 -2.36 -16.18 10.07
C ILE A 58 -2.21 -16.27 8.56
N LEU A 59 -2.65 -17.39 7.97
CA LEU A 59 -2.56 -17.62 6.53
C LEU A 59 -3.47 -16.68 5.75
N SER A 60 -4.69 -16.46 6.23
CA SER A 60 -5.64 -15.53 5.61
C SER A 60 -5.05 -14.12 5.52
N SER A 61 -4.48 -13.62 6.62
CA SER A 61 -3.93 -12.26 6.71
C SER A 61 -2.63 -12.10 5.92
N ALA A 62 -1.80 -13.14 5.88
CA ALA A 62 -0.60 -13.21 5.06
C ALA A 62 -0.90 -13.10 3.55
N ILE A 63 -2.04 -13.62 3.10
CA ILE A 63 -2.46 -13.52 1.68
C ILE A 63 -3.21 -12.21 1.43
N LYS A 64 -4.09 -11.81 2.34
CA LYS A 64 -4.94 -10.61 2.20
C LYS A 64 -4.14 -9.32 2.15
N LEU A 65 -3.07 -9.19 2.96
CA LEU A 65 -2.31 -7.94 2.99
C LEU A 65 -1.62 -7.63 1.65
N PRO A 66 -0.85 -8.55 1.02
CA PRO A 66 -0.38 -8.36 -0.36
C PRO A 66 -1.53 -8.12 -1.34
N ALA A 67 -2.61 -8.90 -1.24
CA ALA A 67 -3.75 -8.79 -2.15
C ALA A 67 -4.41 -7.41 -2.09
N LEU A 68 -4.56 -6.82 -0.90
CA LEU A 68 -5.09 -5.48 -0.71
C LEU A 68 -4.34 -4.45 -1.57
N TYR A 69 -3.01 -4.42 -1.45
CA TYR A 69 -2.18 -3.45 -2.18
C TYR A 69 -2.15 -3.74 -3.69
N LEU A 70 -2.03 -5.00 -4.11
CA LEU A 70 -2.01 -5.38 -5.53
C LEU A 70 -3.35 -5.10 -6.22
N LEU A 71 -4.47 -5.45 -5.60
CA LEU A 71 -5.80 -5.18 -6.15
C LEU A 71 -6.05 -3.66 -6.24
N THR A 72 -5.67 -2.90 -5.22
CA THR A 72 -5.79 -1.43 -5.27
C THR A 72 -4.98 -0.85 -6.42
N LEU A 73 -3.75 -1.34 -6.62
CA LEU A 73 -2.89 -0.95 -7.74
C LEU A 73 -3.55 -1.29 -9.08
N ILE A 74 -4.01 -2.54 -9.28
CA ILE A 74 -4.63 -2.99 -10.53
C ILE A 74 -5.86 -2.14 -10.88
N ILE A 75 -6.69 -1.82 -9.89
CA ILE A 75 -7.91 -1.01 -10.10
C ILE A 75 -7.57 0.45 -10.41
N CYS A 76 -6.59 1.03 -9.72
CA CYS A 76 -6.28 2.46 -9.84
C CYS A 76 -5.25 2.79 -10.93
N LEU A 77 -4.50 1.82 -11.45
CA LEU A 77 -3.46 2.06 -12.45
C LEU A 77 -4.04 2.54 -13.80
N PRO A 78 -5.11 1.95 -14.36
CA PRO A 78 -5.67 2.41 -15.63
C PRO A 78 -6.08 3.88 -15.58
N THR A 79 -6.68 4.33 -14.48
CA THR A 79 -7.09 5.74 -14.33
C THR A 79 -5.88 6.67 -14.33
N LEU A 80 -4.80 6.32 -13.63
CA LEU A 80 -3.54 7.07 -13.65
C LEU A 80 -2.98 7.18 -15.08
N TYR A 81 -2.92 6.05 -15.78
CA TYR A 81 -2.33 5.97 -17.12
C TYR A 81 -3.08 6.86 -18.11
N PHE A 82 -4.40 6.76 -18.18
CA PHE A 82 -5.19 7.56 -19.11
C PHE A 82 -5.19 9.05 -18.76
N PHE A 83 -5.28 9.42 -17.48
CA PHE A 83 -5.21 10.83 -17.09
C PHE A 83 -3.87 11.47 -17.43
N ASP A 84 -2.75 10.76 -17.22
CA ASP A 84 -1.43 11.31 -17.52
C ASP A 84 -1.17 11.35 -19.04
N ILE A 85 -1.73 10.42 -19.84
CA ILE A 85 -1.73 10.52 -21.32
C ILE A 85 -2.48 11.76 -21.79
N ILE A 86 -3.69 12.00 -21.28
CA ILE A 86 -4.48 13.20 -21.61
C ILE A 86 -3.72 14.48 -21.22
N SER A 87 -2.88 14.40 -20.18
CA SER A 87 -2.01 15.49 -19.73
C SER A 87 -0.75 15.69 -20.59
N GLY A 88 -0.58 14.89 -21.66
CA GLY A 88 0.57 14.94 -22.57
C GLY A 88 1.80 14.15 -22.13
N SER A 89 1.66 13.19 -21.20
CA SER A 89 2.76 12.33 -20.79
C SER A 89 3.19 11.38 -21.91
N LYS A 90 4.51 11.22 -22.08
CA LYS A 90 5.12 10.28 -23.03
C LYS A 90 5.47 8.92 -22.41
N ARG A 91 5.07 8.68 -21.16
CA ARG A 91 5.46 7.46 -20.42
C ARG A 91 4.64 6.25 -20.84
N THR A 92 5.29 5.09 -20.86
CA THR A 92 4.67 3.82 -21.20
C THR A 92 3.97 3.18 -19.99
N PHE A 93 2.97 2.35 -20.25
CA PHE A 93 2.23 1.64 -19.20
C PHE A 93 3.13 0.89 -18.20
N PRO A 94 4.18 0.15 -18.64
CA PRO A 94 5.07 -0.55 -17.72
C PRO A 94 5.89 0.38 -16.81
N GLN A 95 6.15 1.63 -17.23
CA GLN A 95 6.84 2.62 -16.38
C GLN A 95 5.97 3.01 -15.19
N TYR A 96 4.66 3.25 -15.40
CA TYR A 96 3.73 3.51 -14.29
C TYR A 96 3.62 2.31 -13.34
N MET A 97 3.55 1.10 -13.89
CA MET A 97 3.56 -0.14 -13.11
C MET A 97 4.82 -0.23 -12.23
N ALA A 98 6.00 0.04 -12.80
CA ALA A 98 7.25 0.01 -12.05
C ALA A 98 7.33 1.09 -10.96
N LEU A 99 6.85 2.30 -11.22
CA LEU A 99 6.80 3.40 -10.23
C LEU A 99 5.85 3.09 -9.07
N LEU A 100 4.68 2.53 -9.36
CA LEU A 100 3.72 2.12 -8.34
C LEU A 100 4.24 0.96 -7.52
N LEU A 101 4.84 -0.06 -8.16
CA LEU A 101 5.49 -1.17 -7.46
C LEU A 101 6.68 -0.72 -6.63
N ALA A 102 7.45 0.27 -7.08
CA ALA A 102 8.54 0.86 -6.30
C ALA A 102 8.00 1.52 -5.02
N SER A 103 6.92 2.29 -5.14
CA SER A 103 6.23 2.90 -4.00
C SER A 103 5.69 1.84 -3.03
N MET A 104 5.03 0.81 -3.56
CA MET A 104 4.54 -0.33 -2.79
C MET A 104 5.68 -1.10 -2.10
N SER A 105 6.83 -1.24 -2.75
CA SER A 105 8.00 -1.88 -2.16
C SER A 105 8.55 -1.10 -0.97
N ILE A 106 8.54 0.24 -1.01
CA ILE A 106 8.93 1.06 0.16
C ILE A 106 7.99 0.78 1.33
N ILE A 107 6.68 0.77 1.09
CA ILE A 107 5.68 0.45 2.13
C ILE A 107 5.98 -0.94 2.71
N SER A 108 6.19 -1.94 1.86
CA SER A 108 6.45 -3.32 2.29
C SER A 108 7.73 -3.45 3.13
N VAL A 109 8.80 -2.73 2.76
CA VAL A 109 10.08 -2.73 3.47
C VAL A 109 9.92 -2.06 4.84
N MET A 110 9.17 -0.97 4.91
CA MET A 110 8.86 -0.30 6.18
C MET A 110 8.08 -1.23 7.11
N LEU A 111 7.03 -1.89 6.61
CA LEU A 111 6.28 -2.87 7.40
C LEU A 111 7.16 -4.04 7.86
N PHE A 112 8.02 -4.56 6.98
CA PHE A 112 8.99 -5.58 7.35
C PHE A 112 9.97 -5.09 8.42
N GLY A 113 10.42 -3.83 8.35
CA GLY A 113 11.23 -3.20 9.40
C GLY A 113 10.51 -3.07 10.75
N PHE A 114 9.20 -2.81 10.73
CA PHE A 114 8.35 -2.78 11.93
C PHE A 114 7.86 -4.17 12.39
N ALA A 115 8.13 -5.23 11.64
CA ALA A 115 7.69 -6.58 11.95
C ALA A 115 8.19 -7.08 13.32
N PRO A 116 9.49 -6.91 13.70
CA PRO A 116 9.98 -7.33 15.02
C PRO A 116 9.32 -6.56 16.17
N ILE A 117 9.05 -5.26 15.98
CA ILE A 117 8.38 -4.40 16.98
C ILE A 117 6.94 -4.88 17.18
N THR A 118 6.23 -5.13 16.08
CA THR A 118 4.84 -5.63 16.11
C THR A 118 4.78 -7.01 16.77
N PHE A 119 5.73 -7.89 16.45
CA PHE A 119 5.81 -9.23 17.03
C PHE A 119 6.15 -9.20 18.53
N PHE A 120 7.05 -8.31 18.96
CA PHE A 120 7.35 -8.09 20.37
C PHE A 120 6.09 -7.70 21.15
N PHE A 121 5.37 -6.68 20.68
CA PHE A 121 4.12 -6.25 21.34
C PHE A 121 3.03 -7.32 21.34
N ARG A 122 2.96 -8.15 20.30
CA ARG A 122 2.03 -9.29 20.24
C ARG A 122 2.30 -10.32 21.35
N ILE A 123 3.57 -10.55 21.73
CA ILE A 123 3.92 -11.50 22.80
C ILE A 123 3.79 -10.83 24.17
N SER A 124 4.10 -9.54 24.26
CA SER A 124 4.07 -8.80 25.52
C SER A 124 2.67 -8.39 25.98
N ILE A 125 1.76 -8.08 25.05
CA ILE A 125 0.44 -7.50 25.34
C ILE A 125 -0.65 -8.32 24.65
N HIS A 126 -1.60 -8.83 25.43
CA HIS A 126 -2.73 -9.63 24.96
C HIS A 126 -4.03 -8.78 24.88
N ASP A 127 -3.90 -7.54 24.43
CA ASP A 127 -5.03 -6.62 24.24
C ASP A 127 -5.28 -6.38 22.75
N TYR A 128 -6.49 -6.74 22.30
CA TYR A 128 -6.88 -6.69 20.88
C TYR A 128 -6.91 -5.26 20.34
N VAL A 129 -7.41 -4.32 21.15
CA VAL A 129 -7.62 -2.93 20.75
C VAL A 129 -6.27 -2.25 20.58
N PHE A 130 -5.38 -2.39 21.56
CA PHE A 130 -4.01 -1.88 21.50
C PHE A 130 -3.26 -2.45 20.30
N PHE A 131 -3.29 -3.78 20.10
CA PHE A 131 -2.58 -4.40 18.99
C PHE A 131 -3.11 -3.94 17.62
N SER A 132 -4.43 -3.82 17.49
CA SER A 132 -5.06 -3.32 16.26
C SER A 132 -4.67 -1.86 15.98
N LEU A 133 -4.72 -0.99 16.99
CA LEU A 133 -4.33 0.42 16.86
C LEU A 133 -2.85 0.59 16.50
N LEU A 134 -1.96 -0.18 17.13
CA LEU A 134 -0.53 -0.18 16.81
C LEU A 134 -0.30 -0.47 15.31
N ASN A 135 -0.92 -1.53 14.79
CA ASN A 135 -0.77 -1.91 13.38
C ASN A 135 -1.41 -0.87 12.44
N ILE A 136 -2.55 -0.28 12.81
CA ILE A 136 -3.17 0.81 12.04
C ILE A 136 -2.21 2.00 11.92
N VAL A 137 -1.56 2.40 13.02
CA VAL A 137 -0.57 3.48 13.03
C VAL A 137 0.64 3.14 12.16
N ILE A 138 1.19 1.92 12.29
CA ILE A 138 2.33 1.47 11.48
C ILE A 138 1.97 1.45 9.98
N LEU A 139 0.80 0.95 9.62
CA LEU A 139 0.28 0.96 8.24
C LEU A 139 0.09 2.38 7.72
N ALA A 140 -0.44 3.29 8.53
CA ALA A 140 -0.64 4.68 8.15
C ALA A 140 0.69 5.41 7.89
N ILE A 141 1.67 5.26 8.79
CA ILE A 141 3.01 5.85 8.62
C ILE A 141 3.69 5.30 7.37
N SER A 142 3.67 3.97 7.20
CA SER A 142 4.30 3.32 6.04
C SER A 142 3.63 3.74 4.74
N GLY A 143 2.30 3.80 4.71
CA GLY A 143 1.51 4.27 3.57
C GLY A 143 1.81 5.72 3.21
N PHE A 144 1.90 6.61 4.21
CA PHE A 144 2.26 8.02 4.00
C PHE A 144 3.65 8.17 3.38
N ILE A 145 4.64 7.42 3.84
CA ILE A 145 5.99 7.40 3.26
C ILE A 145 5.96 6.93 1.79
N GLY A 146 5.21 5.86 1.51
CA GLY A 146 5.06 5.35 0.14
C GLY A 146 4.38 6.33 -0.81
N ILE A 147 3.33 7.03 -0.34
CA ILE A 147 2.63 8.07 -1.10
C ILE A 147 3.55 9.26 -1.37
N ASN A 148 4.31 9.71 -0.37
CA ASN A 148 5.26 10.80 -0.54
C ASN A 148 6.35 10.45 -1.57
N PHE A 149 6.86 9.22 -1.52
CA PHE A 149 7.79 8.74 -2.54
C PHE A 149 7.15 8.73 -3.93
N PHE A 150 5.94 8.20 -4.08
CA PHE A 150 5.24 8.18 -5.37
C PHE A 150 5.07 9.59 -5.93
N TYR A 151 4.63 10.52 -5.08
CA TYR A 151 4.47 11.93 -5.43
C TYR A 151 5.78 12.56 -5.91
N GLN A 152 6.90 12.29 -5.22
CA GLN A 152 8.22 12.76 -5.61
C GLN A 152 8.70 12.12 -6.92
N ALA A 153 8.51 10.81 -7.08
CA ALA A 153 8.89 10.06 -8.29
C ALA A 153 8.09 10.51 -9.51
N MET A 154 6.84 10.94 -9.34
CA MET A 154 6.06 11.51 -10.44
C MET A 154 6.62 12.87 -10.90
N GLN A 155 7.13 13.68 -9.97
CA GLN A 155 7.70 15.00 -10.25
C GLN A 155 9.12 14.95 -10.83
N SER A 156 9.93 13.95 -10.46
CA SER A 156 11.35 13.86 -10.83
C SER A 156 11.64 13.71 -12.34
N PHE A 157 10.62 13.50 -13.17
CA PHE A 157 10.79 13.36 -14.63
C PHE A 157 10.08 14.46 -15.42
N THR A 158 10.10 15.70 -14.91
CA THR A 158 9.37 16.81 -15.54
C THR A 158 10.34 17.87 -16.04
N ASP A 159 10.83 17.69 -17.27
CA ASP A 159 11.50 18.72 -18.08
C ASP A 159 10.45 19.55 -18.85
N GLN A 160 9.42 20.07 -18.17
CA GLN A 160 8.27 20.72 -18.82
C GLN A 160 7.97 22.12 -18.25
N ASP A 161 7.26 22.92 -19.05
CA ASP A 161 6.81 24.26 -18.71
C ASP A 161 6.03 24.32 -17.38
N ALA A 162 6.15 25.45 -16.67
CA ALA A 162 5.60 25.63 -15.32
C ALA A 162 4.08 25.38 -15.21
N GLU A 163 3.31 25.69 -16.26
CA GLU A 163 1.87 25.41 -16.28
C GLU A 163 1.55 23.91 -16.36
N GLN A 164 2.30 23.16 -17.16
CA GLN A 164 2.10 21.72 -17.32
C GLN A 164 2.47 20.96 -16.02
N ILE A 165 3.51 21.42 -15.30
CA ILE A 165 3.86 20.91 -13.97
C ILE A 165 2.69 21.06 -13.00
N LYS A 166 2.02 22.22 -12.97
CA LYS A 166 0.93 22.52 -12.04
C LYS A 166 -0.29 21.62 -12.29
N TYR A 167 -0.66 21.44 -13.56
CA TYR A 167 -1.77 20.56 -13.93
C TYR A 167 -1.50 19.10 -13.56
N ARG A 168 -0.32 18.56 -13.92
CA ARG A 168 0.06 17.17 -13.59
C ARG A 168 0.11 16.92 -12.09
N THR A 169 0.62 17.88 -11.33
CA THR A 169 0.63 17.82 -9.87
C THR A 169 -0.79 17.72 -9.30
N SER A 170 -1.75 18.47 -9.86
CA SER A 170 -3.15 18.41 -9.44
C SER A 170 -3.77 17.04 -9.77
N VAL A 171 -3.50 16.51 -10.96
CA VAL A 171 -3.96 15.17 -11.38
C VAL A 171 -3.42 14.08 -10.45
N VAL A 172 -2.13 14.10 -10.14
CA VAL A 172 -1.51 13.12 -9.22
C VAL A 172 -2.12 13.22 -7.82
N LYS A 173 -2.36 14.43 -7.31
CA LYS A 173 -3.04 14.62 -6.02
C LYS A 173 -4.46 14.07 -6.02
N GLY A 174 -5.25 14.37 -7.05
CA GLY A 174 -6.60 13.83 -7.20
C GLY A 174 -6.60 12.30 -7.30
N TRP A 175 -5.63 11.74 -8.03
CA TRP A 175 -5.46 10.30 -8.12
C TRP A 175 -5.04 9.66 -6.79
N LEU A 176 -4.20 10.31 -5.99
CA LEU A 176 -3.85 9.83 -4.65
C LEU A 176 -5.06 9.79 -3.71
N VAL A 177 -5.98 10.76 -3.82
CA VAL A 177 -7.26 10.75 -3.09
C VAL A 177 -8.11 9.55 -3.53
N LEU A 178 -8.25 9.33 -4.84
CA LEU A 178 -8.95 8.16 -5.39
C LEU A 178 -8.31 6.85 -4.90
N TYR A 179 -6.98 6.75 -4.91
CA TYR A 179 -6.24 5.58 -4.48
C TYR A 179 -6.48 5.27 -3.00
N GLY A 180 -6.43 6.30 -2.14
CA GLY A 180 -6.76 6.16 -0.72
C GLY A 180 -8.21 5.75 -0.50
N PHE A 181 -9.13 6.31 -1.29
CA PHE A 181 -10.55 5.93 -1.28
C PHE A 181 -10.69 4.44 -1.63
N VAL A 182 -10.32 4.01 -2.83
CA VAL A 182 -10.44 2.62 -3.27
C VAL A 182 -9.72 1.65 -2.33
N GLY A 183 -8.51 1.99 -1.88
CA GLY A 183 -7.74 1.17 -0.95
C GLY A 183 -8.42 0.99 0.42
N SER A 184 -9.00 2.06 0.99
CA SER A 184 -9.76 1.96 2.24
C SER A 184 -11.01 1.09 2.11
N GLN A 185 -11.74 1.19 0.99
CA GLN A 185 -12.91 0.37 0.73
C GLN A 185 -12.53 -1.11 0.51
N LEU A 186 -11.46 -1.41 -0.23
CA LEU A 186 -10.95 -2.77 -0.35
C LEU A 186 -10.47 -3.32 1.00
N GLY A 187 -9.81 -2.47 1.80
CA GLY A 187 -9.42 -2.80 3.17
C GLY A 187 -10.62 -3.15 4.03
N TRP A 188 -11.76 -2.50 3.82
CA TRP A 188 -13.01 -2.85 4.51
C TRP A 188 -13.59 -4.19 4.06
N THR A 189 -13.61 -4.43 2.74
CA THR A 189 -14.16 -5.63 2.11
C THR A 189 -13.36 -6.89 2.45
N LEU A 190 -12.03 -6.78 2.59
CA LEU A 190 -11.15 -7.91 2.86
C LEU A 190 -11.07 -8.31 4.35
N ARG A 191 -11.75 -7.58 5.25
CA ARG A 191 -11.74 -7.90 6.68
C ARG A 191 -12.32 -9.30 6.93
N PRO A 192 -11.82 -10.02 7.94
CA PRO A 192 -10.86 -9.57 8.97
C PRO A 192 -9.39 -9.73 8.55
N PHE A 193 -8.55 -8.77 8.98
CA PHE A 193 -7.06 -8.86 8.91
C PHE A 193 -6.43 -9.26 10.24
N PHE A 194 -7.04 -8.94 11.38
CA PHE A 194 -6.51 -9.31 12.70
C PHE A 194 -7.20 -10.56 13.25
N GLY A 195 -8.51 -10.68 13.03
CA GLY A 195 -9.39 -11.66 13.67
C GLY A 195 -9.66 -11.28 15.13
N GLU A 196 -10.92 -11.33 15.55
CA GLU A 196 -11.29 -11.07 16.94
C GLU A 196 -11.25 -12.39 17.72
N PRO A 197 -10.54 -12.49 18.86
CA PRO A 197 -10.37 -13.78 19.56
C PRO A 197 -11.68 -14.43 20.02
N SER A 198 -12.72 -13.60 20.26
CA SER A 198 -14.04 -14.02 20.72
C SER A 198 -14.95 -14.52 19.59
N GLN A 199 -14.56 -14.34 18.32
CA GLN A 199 -15.39 -14.72 17.17
C GLN A 199 -14.76 -15.89 16.39
N PRO A 200 -15.60 -16.75 15.78
CA PRO A 200 -15.10 -17.81 14.91
C PRO A 200 -14.36 -17.21 13.70
N PHE A 201 -13.44 -18.01 13.14
CA PHE A 201 -12.71 -17.61 11.94
C PHE A 201 -13.68 -17.43 10.76
N GLU A 202 -13.59 -16.27 10.12
CA GLU A 202 -14.32 -15.94 8.90
C GLU A 202 -13.35 -15.48 7.81
N LEU A 203 -13.48 -16.06 6.61
CA LEU A 203 -12.69 -15.64 5.44
C LEU A 203 -13.03 -14.21 5.00
N PHE A 204 -14.31 -13.85 5.02
CA PHE A 204 -14.79 -12.49 4.79
C PHE A 204 -15.96 -12.25 5.74
N ARG A 205 -15.98 -11.10 6.43
CA ARG A 205 -17.16 -10.70 7.22
C ARG A 205 -18.31 -10.31 6.29
N THR A 206 -19.54 -10.47 6.78
CA THR A 206 -20.74 -10.01 6.06
C THR A 206 -20.64 -8.52 5.72
N LEU A 207 -20.92 -8.18 4.47
CA LEU A 207 -20.90 -6.80 3.96
C LEU A 207 -22.19 -6.08 4.35
N GLU A 208 -22.31 -5.68 5.61
CA GLU A 208 -23.49 -4.95 6.10
C GLU A 208 -23.42 -3.44 5.83
N SER A 209 -22.22 -2.89 5.59
CA SER A 209 -21.99 -1.45 5.33
C SER A 209 -20.76 -1.22 4.44
N ASN A 210 -20.48 0.05 4.09
CA ASN A 210 -19.21 0.46 3.47
C ASN A 210 -18.33 1.25 4.46
N PHE A 211 -17.03 1.35 4.17
CA PHE A 211 -16.05 2.02 5.03
C PHE A 211 -16.48 3.44 5.41
N TYR A 212 -16.99 4.21 4.44
CA TYR A 212 -17.36 5.62 4.63
C TYR A 212 -18.55 5.80 5.56
N LEU A 213 -19.58 4.97 5.42
CA LEU A 213 -20.74 4.97 6.31
C LEU A 213 -20.33 4.60 7.73
N GLN A 214 -19.39 3.65 7.90
CA GLN A 214 -18.88 3.30 9.22
C GLN A 214 -18.09 4.45 9.87
N VAL A 215 -17.19 5.09 9.11
CA VAL A 215 -16.41 6.23 9.60
C VAL A 215 -17.32 7.41 9.94
N LEU A 216 -18.31 7.71 9.09
CA LEU A 216 -19.31 8.75 9.38
C LEU A 216 -20.14 8.42 10.62
N ASN A 217 -20.53 7.16 10.81
CA ASN A 217 -21.25 6.73 12.01
C ASN A 217 -20.39 6.82 13.27
N LEU A 218 -19.11 6.47 13.20
CA LEU A 218 -18.15 6.62 14.31
C LEU A 218 -17.93 8.09 14.66
N ILE A 219 -17.76 8.96 13.66
CA ILE A 219 -17.67 10.41 13.85
C ILE A 219 -18.96 10.96 14.46
N ARG A 220 -20.12 10.51 13.96
CA ARG A 220 -21.42 10.90 14.49
C ARG A 220 -21.60 10.45 15.94
N GLN A 221 -21.24 9.23 16.30
CA GLN A 221 -21.29 8.74 17.68
C GLN A 221 -20.30 9.49 18.60
N ALA A 222 -19.13 9.87 18.09
CA ALA A 222 -18.15 10.64 18.85
C ALA A 222 -18.58 12.11 19.08
N LEU A 223 -19.29 12.72 18.13
CA LEU A 223 -19.78 14.10 18.21
C LEU A 223 -21.16 14.23 18.85
N PHE A 224 -22.01 13.21 18.69
CA PHE A 224 -23.38 13.16 19.20
C PHE A 224 -23.62 11.77 19.83
N PRO A 225 -23.19 11.56 21.09
CA PRO A 225 -23.27 10.26 21.77
C PRO A 225 -24.68 9.88 22.27
N TYR A 226 -25.76 10.32 21.60
CA TYR A 226 -27.15 10.05 22.01
C TYR A 226 -27.99 9.48 20.86
#